data_AF-A0A5S4WMR9-F1
#
_entry.id   AF-A0A5S4WMR9-F1
#
_cell.length_a   1.000
_cell.length_b   1.000
_cell.length_c   1.000
_cell.angle_alpha   90.00
_cell.angle_beta   90.00
_cell.angle_gamma   90.00
#
_symmetry.space_group_name_H-M   'P 1'
#
loop_
_entity.id
_entity.type
_entity.pdbx_description
1 polymer ?
#
loop_
_entity_poly.entity_id
_entity_poly.type
_entity_poly.pdbx_seq_one_letter_code
_entity_poly.pdbx_strand_id
1 'polypeptide(L)'
;AKYVQIATRGCPSLGQKTISMHVLRHSAAMRLLRAGIETSVIALWLGHEQVETTHIYLHADMGIKERALAATAPAVATPGRFRPNDKLLAFLEAL
;
A
#
# COMPACT_ATOMS: atom_id res chain seq x y z
N ALA A 1 -15.98 -13.69 13.74
CA ALA A 1 -17.04 -13.07 12.93
C ALA A 1 -17.86 -11.98 13.65
N LYS A 2 -18.08 -12.05 14.99
CA LYS A 2 -18.91 -11.09 15.75
C LYS A 2 -18.69 -9.61 15.38
N TYR A 3 -17.44 -9.12 15.44
CA TYR A 3 -17.14 -7.71 15.17
C TYR A 3 -17.28 -7.31 13.71
N VAL A 4 -17.01 -8.25 12.78
CA VAL A 4 -17.26 -8.02 11.35
C VAL A 4 -18.74 -7.80 11.10
N GLN A 5 -19.62 -8.64 11.67
CA GLN A 5 -21.07 -8.49 11.52
C GLN A 5 -21.60 -7.16 12.06
N ILE A 6 -21.05 -6.67 13.18
CA ILE A 6 -21.40 -5.36 13.72
C ILE A 6 -20.95 -4.26 12.75
N ALA A 7 -19.69 -4.31 12.29
CA ALA A 7 -19.13 -3.31 11.38
C ALA A 7 -19.83 -3.29 10.01
N THR A 8 -20.30 -4.43 9.50
CA THR A 8 -21.03 -4.54 8.23
C THR A 8 -22.32 -3.70 8.22
N ARG A 9 -22.93 -3.43 9.39
CA ARG A 9 -24.10 -2.55 9.48
C ARG A 9 -23.79 -1.11 9.03
N GLY A 10 -22.58 -0.62 9.31
CA GLY A 10 -22.11 0.71 8.90
C GLY A 10 -21.31 0.70 7.60
N CYS A 11 -20.72 -0.44 7.23
CA CYS A 11 -19.94 -0.59 6.00
C CYS A 11 -20.21 -1.97 5.37
N PRO A 12 -21.24 -2.10 4.51
CA PRO A 12 -21.68 -3.39 3.97
C PRO A 12 -20.59 -4.17 3.23
N SER A 13 -19.64 -3.47 2.60
CA SER A 13 -18.53 -4.08 1.85
C SER A 13 -17.58 -4.92 2.71
N LEU A 14 -17.56 -4.72 4.04
CA LEU A 14 -16.78 -5.54 4.97
C LEU A 14 -17.32 -6.97 5.08
N GLY A 15 -18.61 -7.18 4.84
CA GLY A 15 -19.24 -8.51 4.86
C GLY A 15 -18.72 -9.45 3.76
N GLN A 16 -18.13 -8.90 2.70
CA GLN A 16 -17.57 -9.66 1.58
C GLN A 16 -16.05 -9.90 1.72
N LYS A 17 -15.43 -9.45 2.81
CA LYS A 17 -13.98 -9.54 3.01
C LYS A 17 -13.63 -10.56 4.08
N THR A 18 -12.58 -11.34 3.83
CA THR A 18 -11.96 -12.19 4.85
C THR A 18 -11.11 -11.33 5.77
N ILE A 19 -11.64 -10.97 6.94
CA ILE A 19 -10.95 -10.10 7.90
C ILE A 19 -10.32 -10.95 9.00
N SER A 20 -8.99 -10.89 9.11
CA SER A 20 -8.21 -11.47 10.20
C SER A 20 -7.42 -10.40 10.94
N MET A 21 -6.82 -10.75 12.09
CA MET A 21 -5.91 -9.85 12.80
C MET A 21 -4.73 -9.40 11.94
N HIS A 22 -4.25 -10.28 11.06
CA HIS A 22 -3.17 -9.94 10.12
C HIS A 22 -3.60 -8.86 9.12
N VAL A 23 -4.84 -8.91 8.60
CA VAL A 23 -5.39 -7.88 7.70
C VAL A 23 -5.51 -6.52 8.40
N LEU A 24 -5.92 -6.51 9.68
CA LEU A 24 -6.01 -5.28 10.47
C LEU A 24 -4.62 -4.70 10.74
N ARG A 25 -3.64 -5.54 11.10
CA ARG A 25 -2.24 -5.13 11.28
C ARG A 25 -1.67 -4.51 10.00
N HIS A 26 -1.90 -5.17 8.86
CA HIS A 26 -1.47 -4.66 7.56
C HIS A 26 -2.12 -3.31 7.24
N SER A 27 -3.43 -3.18 7.49
CA SER A 27 -4.16 -1.92 7.28
C SER A 27 -3.62 -0.78 8.15
N ALA A 28 -3.30 -1.05 9.42
CA ALA A 28 -2.70 -0.07 10.32
C ALA A 28 -1.31 0.38 9.83
N ALA A 29 -0.45 -0.58 9.46
CA ALA A 29 0.88 -0.29 8.93
C ALA A 29 0.83 0.60 7.68
N MET A 30 -0.04 0.27 6.72
CA MET A 30 -0.21 1.06 5.49
C MET A 30 -0.70 2.48 5.77
N ARG A 31 -1.55 2.68 6.79
CA ARG A 31 -1.99 4.02 7.19
C ARG A 31 -0.85 4.85 7.77
N LEU A 32 -0.02 4.26 8.63
CA LEU A 32 1.16 4.93 9.20
C LEU A 32 2.16 5.29 8.09
N LEU A 33 2.42 4.35 7.18
CA LEU A 33 3.33 4.55 6.07
C LEU A 33 2.85 5.68 5.13
N ARG A 34 1.56 5.72 4.80
CA ARG A 34 0.96 6.80 3.99
C ARG A 34 0.98 8.16 4.69
N ALA A 35 0.97 8.18 6.02
CA ALA A 35 1.16 9.40 6.81
C ALA A 35 2.62 9.87 6.86
N GLY A 36 3.55 9.14 6.22
CA GLY A 36 4.97 9.50 6.16
C GLY A 36 5.80 9.01 7.34
N ILE A 37 5.26 8.12 8.19
CA ILE A 37 6.01 7.53 9.29
C ILE A 37 7.02 6.53 8.72
N GLU A 38 8.25 6.61 9.21
CA GLU A 38 9.35 5.75 8.77
C GLU A 38 9.07 4.27 9.09
N THR A 39 9.51 3.38 8.21
CA THR A 39 9.32 1.93 8.34
C THR A 39 9.96 1.36 9.60
N SER A 40 11.08 1.90 10.07
CA SER A 40 11.72 1.49 11.33
C SER A 40 10.81 1.77 12.55
N VAL A 41 10.17 2.95 12.57
CA VAL A 41 9.20 3.34 13.62
C VAL A 41 7.95 2.47 13.56
N ILE A 42 7.46 2.17 12.35
CA ILE A 42 6.32 1.26 12.16
C ILE A 42 6.69 -0.15 12.64
N ALA A 43 7.89 -0.65 12.31
CA ALA A 43 8.39 -1.94 12.76
C ALA A 43 8.39 -2.04 14.29
N LEU A 44 8.90 -1.00 14.96
CA LEU A 44 8.94 -0.90 16.42
C LEU A 44 7.53 -0.90 17.02
N TRP A 45 6.64 -0.06 16.50
CA TRP A 45 5.24 0.02 16.97
C TRP A 45 4.49 -1.30 16.82
N LEU A 46 4.80 -2.04 15.77
CA LEU A 46 4.18 -3.33 15.49
C LEU A 46 4.89 -4.49 16.20
N GLY A 47 6.05 -4.27 16.82
CA GLY A 47 6.83 -5.31 17.50
C GLY A 47 7.45 -6.31 16.53
N HIS A 48 7.90 -5.86 15.35
CA HIS A 48 8.69 -6.71 14.46
C HIS A 48 10.09 -6.92 15.04
N GLU A 49 10.47 -8.19 15.17
CA GLU A 49 11.83 -8.60 15.57
C GLU A 49 12.88 -8.19 14.54
N GLN A 50 12.48 -8.18 13.26
CA GLN A 50 13.31 -7.80 12.12
C GLN A 50 12.60 -6.71 11.31
N VAL A 51 13.27 -5.58 11.07
CA VAL A 51 12.71 -4.42 10.35
C VAL A 51 12.33 -4.81 8.92
N GLU A 52 13.04 -5.77 8.34
CA GLU A 52 12.86 -6.32 7.00
C GLU A 52 11.44 -6.85 6.77
N THR A 53 10.80 -7.37 7.81
CA THR A 53 9.40 -7.84 7.72
C THR A 53 8.39 -6.71 7.44
N THR A 54 8.81 -5.46 7.67
CA THR A 54 8.04 -4.23 7.39
C THR A 54 8.23 -3.75 5.94
N HIS A 55 9.26 -4.23 5.23
CA HIS A 55 9.52 -3.83 3.85
C HIS A 55 8.39 -4.24 2.90
N ILE A 56 7.60 -5.26 3.25
CA ILE A 56 6.39 -5.65 2.50
C ILE A 56 5.43 -4.46 2.26
N TYR A 57 5.39 -3.49 3.17
CA TYR A 57 4.54 -2.30 3.03
C TYR A 57 5.07 -1.30 1.99
N LEU A 58 6.39 -1.23 1.79
CA LEU A 58 7.01 -0.36 0.77
C LEU A 58 6.66 -0.84 -0.64
N HIS A 59 6.55 -2.16 -0.83
CA HIS A 59 6.17 -2.72 -2.13
C HIS A 59 4.68 -2.56 -2.42
N ALA A 60 3.85 -2.41 -1.39
CA ALA A 60 2.39 -2.35 -1.50
C ALA A 60 1.84 -0.99 -1.97
N ASP A 61 2.62 0.11 -1.91
CA ASP A 61 2.17 1.44 -2.34
C ASP A 61 3.04 2.00 -3.47
N MET A 62 2.54 1.88 -4.71
CA MET A 62 3.21 2.44 -5.89
C MET A 62 3.30 3.97 -5.83
N GLY A 63 2.38 4.66 -5.16
CA GLY A 63 2.40 6.11 -5.03
C GLY A 63 3.57 6.62 -4.18
N ILE A 64 3.98 5.86 -3.17
CA ILE A 64 5.20 6.17 -2.39
C ILE A 64 6.45 6.07 -3.29
N LYS A 65 6.54 5.02 -4.11
CA LYS A 65 7.66 4.84 -5.05
C LYS A 65 7.69 5.96 -6.09
N GLU A 66 6.54 6.33 -6.64
CA GLU A 66 6.44 7.45 -7.59
C GLU A 66 6.91 8.77 -6.95
N ARG A 67 6.51 9.06 -5.70
CA ARG A 67 6.98 10.26 -4.97
C ARG A 67 8.47 10.25 -4.70
N ALA A 68 9.02 9.11 -4.26
CA ALA A 68 10.45 8.96 -4.04
C ALA A 68 11.24 9.16 -5.33
N LEU A 69 10.78 8.58 -6.45
CA LEU A 69 11.40 8.76 -7.75
C LEU A 69 11.35 10.23 -8.20
N ALA A 70 10.19 10.89 -8.05
CA ALA A 70 10.03 12.30 -8.39
C ALA A 70 10.96 13.22 -7.57
N ALA A 71 11.20 12.90 -6.29
CA ALA A 71 12.14 13.64 -5.45
C ALA A 71 13.60 13.52 -5.90
N THR A 72 13.93 12.48 -6.69
CA THR A 72 15.28 12.26 -7.26
C THR A 72 15.41 12.69 -8.72
N ALA A 73 14.36 13.27 -9.32
CA ALA A 73 14.36 13.63 -10.73
C ALA A 73 15.44 14.69 -11.04
N PRO A 74 16.27 14.51 -12.10
CA PRO A 74 17.24 15.51 -12.51
C PRO A 74 16.54 16.81 -12.93
N ALA A 75 17.14 17.96 -12.64
CA ALA A 75 16.58 19.28 -12.97
C ALA A 75 16.27 19.49 -14.47
N VAL A 76 16.87 18.69 -15.35
CA VAL A 76 16.74 18.78 -16.82
C VAL A 76 15.73 17.75 -17.38
N ALA A 77 15.21 16.84 -16.56
CA ALA A 77 14.28 15.83 -17.03
C ALA A 77 12.88 16.43 -17.22
N THR A 78 12.24 16.16 -18.36
CA THR A 78 10.83 16.50 -18.59
C THR A 78 9.96 15.66 -17.64
N PRO A 79 9.23 16.27 -16.69
CA PRO A 79 8.36 15.52 -15.80
C PRO A 79 7.22 14.88 -16.60
N GLY A 80 6.93 13.60 -16.37
CA GLY A 80 5.81 12.94 -17.02
C GLY A 80 5.53 11.56 -16.48
N ARG A 81 4.24 11.24 -16.26
CA ARG A 81 3.82 9.87 -15.97
C ARG A 81 3.72 9.11 -17.29
N PHE A 82 4.37 7.95 -17.37
CA PHE A 82 4.24 7.07 -18.53
C PHE A 82 2.75 6.76 -18.77
N ARG A 83 2.31 6.99 -20.01
CA ARG A 83 0.98 6.64 -20.49
C ARG A 83 1.13 5.49 -21.49
N PRO A 84 0.77 4.25 -21.12
CA PRO A 84 0.80 3.13 -22.05
C PRO A 84 -0.18 3.39 -23.19
N ASN A 85 0.14 2.90 -24.39
CA ASN A 85 -0.78 2.93 -25.52
C ASN A 85 -1.76 1.75 -25.44
N ASP A 86 -2.86 1.84 -26.19
CA ASP A 86 -3.93 0.83 -26.16
C ASP A 86 -3.44 -0.57 -26.55
N LYS A 87 -2.45 -0.66 -27.44
CA LYS A 87 -1.84 -1.95 -27.85
C LYS A 87 -1.12 -2.63 -26.69
N LEU A 88 -0.37 -1.86 -25.90
CA LEU A 88 0.34 -2.37 -24.74
C LEU A 88 -0.63 -2.77 -23.62
N LEU A 89 -1.68 -1.97 -23.38
CA LEU A 89 -2.73 -2.30 -22.40
C LEU A 89 -3.44 -3.61 -22.78
N ALA A 90 -3.86 -3.74 -24.05
CA ALA A 90 -4.53 -4.94 -24.54
C ALA A 90 -3.67 -6.21 -24.43
N PHE A 91 -2.35 -6.09 -24.67
CA PHE A 91 -1.42 -7.20 -24.45
C PHE A 91 -1.33 -7.61 -22.97
N LEU A 92 -1.24 -6.64 -22.05
CA LEU A 92 -1.12 -6.90 -20.62
C LEU A 92 -2.39 -7.49 -20.00
N GLU A 93 -3.57 -7.10 -20.48
CA GLU A 93 -4.85 -7.67 -20.04
C GLU A 93 -5.07 -9.12 -20.50
N ALA A 94 -4.32 -9.56 -21.52
CA ALA A 94 -4.41 -10.91 -22.07
C ALA A 94 -3.42 -11.92 -21.44
N LEU A 95 -2.57 -11.48 -20.50
CA LEU A 95 -1.66 -12.31 -19.70
C LEU A 95 -2.38 -12.91 -18.48
#